data_AF-A0A8H5ARR8-F1
#
_entry.id   AF-A0A8H5ARR8-F1
#
_cell.length_a   1.000
_cell.length_b   1.000
_cell.length_c   1.000
_cell.angle_alpha   90.00
_cell.angle_beta   90.00
_cell.angle_gamma   90.00
#
_symmetry.space_group_name_H-M   'P 1'
#
loop_
_entity.id
_entity.type
_entity.pdbx_description
1 polymer ?
#
loop_
_entity_poly.entity_id
_entity_poly.type
_entity_poly.pdbx_seq_one_letter_code
_entity_poly.pdbx_strand_id
1 'polypeptide(L)'
;MPAWQRRPTSLPSYLHVLSKRLFLKLFKPCCGPFSIVFMSNPYLWRDTDGYNTLKSIVSRCILQWPSGLHDYQAQYLPLLLDKGDILLVTATGDGKSTFFIVPILAHLEIRSHPDLYLSQFTRNVKEHPVGIVITPTKGLAASIVAELAEFGLSGISLCRETIADFRLQGVDYVKLVCACQTWQVILVDPEHLTEPEWHQIFQHKTFIRNLVYFCIEEVHLIHTWGVDFRIAFSFIGRFARSHLPETVPILGLSATCPPGRSTNDICTSLGLRPGAFTLVGVP
;
A
#
# COMPACT_ATOMS: atom_id res chain seq x y z
N MET A 1 53.61 -13.38 -0.14
CA MET A 1 55.01 -12.86 -0.19
C MET A 1 55.96 -14.04 -0.27
N PRO A 2 57.14 -13.96 -0.90
CA PRO A 2 57.86 -12.77 -1.41
C PRO A 2 57.81 -12.67 -2.96
N ALA A 3 57.86 -11.52 -3.64
CA ALA A 3 58.53 -10.22 -3.49
C ALA A 3 59.87 -10.09 -4.25
N TRP A 4 59.81 -9.37 -5.39
CA TRP A 4 60.69 -8.28 -5.88
C TRP A 4 62.19 -8.59 -6.16
N GLN A 5 62.76 -8.26 -7.34
CA GLN A 5 63.33 -6.97 -7.78
C GLN A 5 64.02 -7.20 -9.16
N ARG A 6 64.20 -6.30 -10.15
CA ARG A 6 64.20 -4.82 -10.29
C ARG A 6 64.19 -4.46 -11.82
N ARG A 7 63.55 -3.33 -12.19
CA ARG A 7 63.72 -2.49 -13.43
C ARG A 7 64.99 -1.59 -13.28
N PRO A 8 65.49 -0.73 -14.23
CA PRO A 8 64.77 0.14 -15.21
C PRO A 8 65.52 0.59 -16.51
N THR A 9 64.84 1.39 -17.37
CA THR A 9 65.30 2.51 -18.27
C THR A 9 64.23 2.73 -19.37
N SER A 10 63.39 3.79 -19.36
CA SER A 10 63.53 5.20 -19.77
C SER A 10 63.05 5.50 -21.21
N LEU A 11 61.86 6.17 -21.31
CA LEU A 11 61.42 7.33 -22.12
C LEU A 11 61.97 7.58 -23.56
N PRO A 12 61.15 8.12 -24.49
CA PRO A 12 60.61 9.52 -24.46
C PRO A 12 59.09 9.60 -24.79
N SER A 13 58.20 10.51 -24.37
CA SER A 13 58.09 11.95 -24.04
C SER A 13 58.03 12.97 -25.20
N TYR A 14 56.96 13.79 -25.15
CA TYR A 14 56.61 15.07 -25.82
C TYR A 14 55.86 15.00 -27.17
N LEU A 15 54.85 15.83 -27.51
CA LEU A 15 53.81 16.64 -26.82
C LEU A 15 53.03 17.39 -27.94
N HIS A 16 51.73 17.68 -27.73
CA HIS A 16 50.87 18.68 -28.42
C HIS A 16 50.51 18.44 -29.92
N VAL A 17 49.28 18.61 -30.41
CA VAL A 17 48.29 19.70 -30.25
C VAL A 17 46.85 19.17 -30.40
N LEU A 18 45.97 19.58 -29.49
CA LEU A 18 44.51 19.47 -29.57
C LEU A 18 43.94 20.47 -30.58
N SER A 19 42.98 20.06 -31.41
CA SER A 19 42.11 21.00 -32.13
C SER A 19 40.68 20.46 -32.21
N LYS A 20 39.83 21.05 -31.37
CA LYS A 20 38.38 20.92 -31.30
C LYS A 20 37.70 21.14 -32.67
N ARG A 21 37.22 20.08 -33.31
CA ARG A 21 36.23 20.17 -34.40
C ARG A 21 35.34 18.93 -34.46
N LEU A 22 34.44 18.78 -33.49
CA LEU A 22 33.11 18.19 -33.69
C LEU A 22 32.20 18.40 -32.47
N PHE A 23 32.16 19.62 -31.93
CA PHE A 23 31.12 20.03 -30.98
C PHE A 23 30.96 21.55 -31.12
N LEU A 24 29.71 22.01 -31.19
CA LEU A 24 29.24 23.39 -31.43
C LEU A 24 29.25 23.90 -32.88
N LYS A 25 28.05 23.92 -33.46
CA LYS A 25 27.39 24.99 -34.26
C LYS A 25 26.13 24.32 -34.84
N LEU A 26 24.93 24.52 -34.31
CA LEU A 26 24.17 25.77 -34.39
C LEU A 26 23.12 25.82 -33.27
N PHE A 27 23.47 26.41 -32.12
CA PHE A 27 22.48 27.07 -31.27
C PHE A 27 22.53 28.56 -31.61
N LYS A 28 21.45 29.10 -32.17
CA LYS A 28 21.16 30.55 -32.14
C LYS A 28 20.39 30.82 -30.84
N PRO A 29 20.76 31.83 -30.04
CA PRO A 29 19.97 32.23 -28.88
C PRO A 29 18.89 33.21 -29.35
N CYS A 30 17.63 32.79 -29.33
CA CYS A 30 16.49 33.72 -29.27
C CYS A 30 16.08 33.81 -27.80
N CYS A 31 16.15 35.03 -27.26
CA CYS A 31 15.73 35.36 -25.90
C CYS A 31 14.24 35.09 -25.71
N GLY A 32 13.92 34.30 -24.69
CA GLY A 32 12.57 34.08 -24.15
C GLY A 32 12.63 32.90 -23.17
N PRO A 33 12.00 32.97 -21.99
CA PRO A 33 12.02 31.86 -21.05
C PRO A 33 11.05 30.79 -21.54
N PHE A 34 11.48 29.96 -22.49
CA PHE A 34 10.84 28.65 -22.69
C PHE A 34 11.34 27.74 -21.59
N SER A 35 10.75 27.88 -20.40
CA SER A 35 10.63 26.75 -19.50
C SER A 35 9.85 25.69 -20.28
N ILE A 36 10.52 24.66 -20.78
CA ILE A 36 9.85 23.39 -21.02
C ILE A 36 9.46 22.92 -19.62
N VAL A 37 8.29 23.35 -19.18
CA VAL A 37 7.62 22.73 -18.05
C VAL A 37 7.26 21.35 -18.58
N PHE A 38 8.07 20.35 -18.25
CA PHE A 38 7.54 18.99 -18.16
C PHE A 38 6.45 19.07 -17.09
N MET A 39 5.22 19.37 -17.49
CA MET A 39 4.05 19.20 -16.65
C MET A 39 3.80 17.69 -16.58
N SER A 40 4.70 16.96 -15.94
CA SER A 40 4.38 15.62 -15.43
C SER A 40 3.58 15.83 -14.16
N ASN A 41 2.35 16.36 -14.29
CA ASN A 41 1.41 16.23 -13.19
C ASN A 41 1.16 14.72 -13.06
N PRO A 42 1.48 14.09 -11.92
CA PRO A 42 1.15 12.68 -11.76
C PRO A 42 -0.36 12.57 -11.94
N TYR A 43 -0.81 11.75 -12.90
CA TYR A 43 -2.23 11.42 -13.02
C TYR A 43 -2.67 10.77 -11.71
N LEU A 44 -3.66 11.35 -11.06
CA LEU A 44 -4.18 10.86 -9.80
C LEU A 44 -5.48 10.09 -10.04
N TRP A 45 -5.73 9.09 -9.21
CA TRP A 45 -7.00 8.36 -9.21
C TRP A 45 -8.17 9.29 -8.94
N ARG A 46 -7.97 10.35 -8.16
CA ARG A 46 -9.01 11.36 -7.86
C ARG A 46 -9.34 12.29 -9.03
N ASP A 47 -8.53 12.30 -10.09
CA ASP A 47 -8.82 13.09 -11.29
C ASP A 47 -9.87 12.38 -12.16
N THR A 48 -10.45 13.09 -13.14
CA THR A 48 -11.54 12.57 -13.98
C THR A 48 -11.19 11.25 -14.67
N ASP A 49 -9.98 11.11 -15.21
CA ASP A 49 -9.51 9.88 -15.86
C ASP A 49 -9.37 8.72 -14.86
N GLY A 50 -8.89 9.01 -13.65
CA GLY A 50 -8.77 8.04 -12.57
C GLY A 50 -10.12 7.55 -12.08
N TYR A 51 -11.08 8.47 -11.90
CA TYR A 51 -12.45 8.15 -11.53
C TYR A 51 -13.13 7.25 -12.59
N ASN A 52 -13.00 7.61 -13.87
CA ASN A 52 -13.55 6.80 -14.97
C ASN A 52 -12.89 5.43 -15.05
N THR A 53 -11.57 5.36 -14.83
CA THR A 53 -10.82 4.10 -14.77
C THR A 53 -11.32 3.21 -13.64
N LEU A 54 -11.47 3.76 -12.44
CA LEU A 54 -12.00 3.03 -11.28
C LEU A 54 -13.41 2.50 -11.54
N LYS A 55 -14.29 3.33 -12.10
CA LYS A 55 -15.65 2.92 -12.48
C LYS A 55 -15.64 1.77 -13.49
N SER A 56 -14.75 1.83 -14.48
CA SER A 56 -14.59 0.74 -15.47
C SER A 56 -14.04 -0.55 -14.86
N ILE A 57 -13.14 -0.46 -13.87
CA ILE A 57 -12.61 -1.63 -13.16
C ILE A 57 -13.75 -2.27 -12.35
N VAL A 58 -14.48 -1.47 -11.56
CA VAL A 58 -15.58 -1.98 -10.73
C VAL A 58 -16.64 -2.68 -11.57
N SER A 59 -17.06 -2.09 -12.69
CA SER A 59 -18.08 -2.71 -13.55
C SER A 59 -17.63 -4.01 -14.22
N ARG A 60 -16.32 -4.18 -14.45
CA ARG A 60 -15.75 -5.39 -15.06
C ARG A 60 -15.47 -6.48 -14.04
N CYS A 61 -15.01 -6.12 -12.85
CA CYS A 61 -14.58 -7.07 -11.82
C CYS A 61 -15.69 -7.47 -10.86
N ILE A 62 -16.72 -6.63 -10.67
CA ILE A 62 -17.74 -6.82 -9.63
C ILE A 62 -19.14 -6.81 -10.27
N LEU A 63 -19.48 -7.93 -10.91
CA LEU A 63 -20.73 -8.08 -11.66
C LEU A 63 -21.97 -8.02 -10.75
N GLN A 64 -21.82 -8.35 -9.46
CA GLN A 64 -22.88 -8.26 -8.46
C GLN A 64 -23.26 -6.80 -8.10
N TRP A 65 -22.52 -5.79 -8.56
CA TRP A 65 -22.80 -4.37 -8.31
C TRP A 65 -23.22 -3.64 -9.60
N PRO A 66 -24.46 -3.84 -10.10
CA PRO A 66 -24.89 -3.26 -11.38
C PRO A 66 -24.93 -1.72 -11.35
N SER A 67 -25.16 -1.13 -10.18
CA SER A 67 -25.13 0.32 -9.97
C SER A 67 -23.73 0.87 -9.68
N GLY A 68 -22.73 0.00 -9.55
CA GLY A 68 -21.37 0.36 -9.15
C GLY A 68 -21.24 0.75 -7.67
N LEU A 69 -20.22 1.56 -7.39
CA LEU A 69 -19.90 2.06 -6.05
C LEU A 69 -20.97 3.03 -5.53
N HIS A 70 -21.19 3.03 -4.21
CA HIS A 70 -21.91 4.12 -3.54
C HIS A 70 -21.13 5.44 -3.68
N ASP A 71 -21.83 6.58 -3.64
CA ASP A 71 -21.22 7.90 -3.86
C ASP A 71 -20.02 8.16 -2.95
N TYR A 72 -20.13 7.83 -1.67
CA TYR A 72 -19.03 8.01 -0.71
C TYR A 72 -17.84 7.09 -1.02
N GLN A 73 -18.09 5.85 -1.46
CA GLN A 73 -17.03 4.92 -1.88
C GLN A 73 -16.30 5.49 -3.11
N ALA A 74 -17.07 5.95 -4.10
CA ALA A 74 -16.54 6.55 -5.33
C ALA A 74 -15.75 7.85 -5.06
N GLN A 75 -16.10 8.59 -4.01
CA GLN A 75 -15.40 9.79 -3.58
C GLN A 75 -14.05 9.49 -2.90
N TYR A 76 -14.00 8.49 -2.00
CA TYR A 76 -12.85 8.29 -1.12
C TYR A 76 -11.90 7.15 -1.53
N LEU A 77 -12.36 6.13 -2.26
CA LEU A 77 -11.47 5.09 -2.81
C LEU A 77 -10.31 5.65 -3.65
N PRO A 78 -10.52 6.66 -4.52
CA PRO A 78 -9.43 7.26 -5.28
C PRO A 78 -8.31 7.81 -4.40
N LEU A 79 -8.64 8.39 -3.25
CA LEU A 79 -7.64 8.93 -2.32
C LEU A 79 -6.75 7.81 -1.75
N LEU A 80 -7.33 6.64 -1.48
CA LEU A 80 -6.58 5.46 -1.02
C LEU A 80 -5.67 4.92 -2.12
N LEU A 81 -6.17 4.85 -3.36
CA LEU A 81 -5.39 4.43 -4.53
C LEU A 81 -4.26 5.41 -4.86
N ASP A 82 -4.44 6.68 -4.54
CA ASP A 82 -3.41 7.73 -4.55
C ASP A 82 -2.45 7.64 -3.36
N LYS A 83 -2.56 6.58 -2.54
CA LYS A 83 -1.72 6.29 -1.36
C LYS A 83 -1.92 7.26 -0.19
N GLY A 84 -3.07 7.91 -0.12
CA GLY A 84 -3.46 8.74 1.01
C GLY A 84 -3.94 7.91 2.20
N ASP A 85 -3.52 8.29 3.40
CA ASP A 85 -4.06 7.73 4.64
C ASP A 85 -5.53 8.16 4.81
N ILE A 86 -6.40 7.23 5.22
CA ILE A 86 -7.83 7.48 5.42
C ILE A 86 -8.29 6.93 6.77
N LEU A 87 -9.06 7.73 7.51
CA LEU A 87 -9.85 7.29 8.64
C LEU A 87 -11.34 7.42 8.27
N LEU A 88 -11.98 6.27 8.02
CA LEU A 88 -13.36 6.17 7.53
C LEU A 88 -14.30 5.69 8.64
N VAL A 89 -15.24 6.56 9.02
CA VAL A 89 -16.26 6.28 10.04
C VAL A 89 -17.63 6.33 9.37
N THR A 90 -18.22 5.17 9.07
CA THR A 90 -19.54 5.07 8.41
C THR A 90 -20.35 3.95 9.01
N ALA A 91 -21.67 3.96 8.89
CA ALA A 91 -22.54 3.01 9.58
C ALA A 91 -22.21 1.54 9.22
N THR A 92 -22.60 0.62 10.12
CA THR A 92 -22.49 -0.82 9.86
C THR A 92 -23.34 -1.19 8.66
N GLY A 93 -22.78 -1.97 7.74
CA GLY A 93 -23.48 -2.37 6.51
C GLY A 93 -23.32 -1.40 5.34
N ASP A 94 -22.71 -0.23 5.50
CA ASP A 94 -22.52 0.74 4.41
C ASP A 94 -21.55 0.27 3.31
N GLY A 95 -20.91 -0.90 3.48
CA GLY A 95 -19.96 -1.47 2.51
C GLY A 95 -18.53 -0.97 2.69
N LYS A 96 -18.06 -0.84 3.94
CA LYS A 96 -16.66 -0.47 4.26
C LYS A 96 -15.63 -1.43 3.66
N SER A 97 -15.97 -2.72 3.53
CA SER A 97 -15.12 -3.77 2.95
C SER A 97 -14.62 -3.45 1.55
N THR A 98 -15.41 -2.69 0.78
CA THR A 98 -15.05 -2.13 -0.52
C THR A 98 -13.68 -1.46 -0.52
N PHE A 99 -13.29 -0.79 0.58
CA PHE A 99 -12.02 -0.06 0.69
C PHE A 99 -10.78 -0.94 0.77
N PHE A 100 -10.93 -2.23 1.09
CA PHE A 100 -9.83 -3.19 1.03
C PHE A 100 -9.99 -4.21 -0.13
N ILE A 101 -11.21 -4.41 -0.65
CA ILE A 101 -11.46 -5.28 -1.81
C ILE A 101 -11.04 -4.61 -3.13
N VAL A 102 -11.57 -3.41 -3.40
CA VAL A 102 -11.41 -2.74 -4.71
C VAL A 102 -9.95 -2.42 -5.05
N PRO A 103 -9.09 -1.96 -4.11
CA PRO A 103 -7.68 -1.71 -4.44
C PRO A 103 -6.92 -2.95 -4.92
N ILE A 104 -7.22 -4.12 -4.35
CA ILE A 104 -6.65 -5.40 -4.81
C ILE A 104 -7.12 -5.71 -6.23
N LEU A 105 -8.44 -5.64 -6.47
CA LEU A 105 -9.02 -5.91 -7.79
C LEU A 105 -8.49 -4.95 -8.86
N ALA A 106 -8.31 -3.67 -8.54
CA ALA A 106 -7.74 -2.70 -9.46
C ALA A 106 -6.34 -3.09 -9.92
N HIS A 107 -5.47 -3.52 -9.00
CA HIS A 107 -4.16 -4.03 -9.37
C HIS A 107 -4.23 -5.30 -10.22
N LEU A 108 -5.09 -6.26 -9.86
CA LEU A 108 -5.24 -7.52 -10.60
C LEU A 108 -5.79 -7.30 -12.02
N GLU A 109 -6.78 -6.44 -12.18
CA GLU A 109 -7.41 -6.15 -13.48
C GLU A 109 -6.47 -5.42 -14.41
N ILE A 110 -5.82 -4.35 -13.94
CA ILE A 110 -4.86 -3.60 -14.77
C ILE A 110 -3.68 -4.49 -15.17
N ARG A 111 -3.21 -5.37 -14.26
CA ARG A 111 -2.15 -6.33 -14.57
C ARG A 111 -2.57 -7.32 -15.65
N SER A 112 -3.80 -7.80 -15.61
CA SER A 112 -4.31 -8.83 -16.53
C SER A 112 -4.70 -8.26 -17.89
N HIS A 113 -5.05 -6.98 -17.93
CA HIS A 113 -5.54 -6.29 -19.12
C HIS A 113 -4.88 -4.91 -19.32
N PRO A 114 -3.53 -4.81 -19.39
CA PRO A 114 -2.82 -3.53 -19.37
C PRO A 114 -3.18 -2.62 -20.56
N ASP A 115 -3.53 -3.20 -21.71
CA ASP A 115 -3.88 -2.44 -22.93
C ASP A 115 -5.23 -1.72 -22.83
N LEU A 116 -6.06 -2.05 -21.83
CA LEU A 116 -7.34 -1.37 -21.59
C LEU A 116 -7.20 -0.08 -20.78
N TYR A 117 -6.03 0.18 -20.19
CA TYR A 117 -5.82 1.25 -19.24
C TYR A 117 -4.69 2.18 -19.66
N LEU A 118 -4.80 3.44 -19.24
CA LEU A 118 -3.77 4.43 -19.55
C LEU A 118 -2.42 4.02 -18.92
N SER A 119 -1.33 4.21 -19.67
CA SER A 119 0.01 3.73 -19.28
C SER A 119 0.51 4.22 -17.92
N GLN A 120 0.00 5.35 -17.44
CA GLN A 120 0.29 5.86 -16.10
C GLN A 120 -0.23 4.94 -14.98
N PHE A 121 -1.40 4.32 -15.16
CA PHE A 121 -2.00 3.43 -14.18
C PHE A 121 -1.33 2.05 -14.22
N THR A 122 -0.78 1.64 -15.37
CA THR A 122 -0.05 0.37 -15.51
C THR A 122 1.36 0.40 -14.88
N ARG A 123 2.02 1.56 -14.82
CA ARG A 123 3.40 1.71 -14.28
C ARG A 123 3.55 1.36 -12.81
N ASN A 124 2.51 1.55 -12.01
CA ASN A 124 2.55 1.38 -10.55
C ASN A 124 1.81 0.13 -10.06
N VAL A 125 1.46 -0.78 -10.97
CA VAL A 125 0.72 -2.00 -10.62
C VAL A 125 1.62 -2.96 -9.85
N LYS A 126 1.09 -3.50 -8.75
CA LYS A 126 1.77 -4.55 -8.00
C LYS A 126 1.68 -5.87 -8.76
N GLU A 127 2.80 -6.58 -8.83
CA GLU A 127 2.87 -7.89 -9.48
C GLU A 127 1.99 -8.91 -8.76
N HIS A 128 1.98 -8.90 -7.42
CA HIS A 128 1.20 -9.78 -6.57
C HIS A 128 0.54 -8.95 -5.45
N PRO A 129 -0.49 -8.15 -5.75
CA PRO A 129 -1.06 -7.20 -4.79
C PRO A 129 -1.53 -7.92 -3.52
N VAL A 130 -1.07 -7.43 -2.37
CA VAL A 130 -1.47 -7.94 -1.05
C VAL A 130 -1.90 -6.80 -0.14
N GLY A 131 -2.94 -7.02 0.66
CA GLY A 131 -3.38 -6.13 1.72
C GLY A 131 -3.29 -6.79 3.09
N ILE A 132 -2.94 -6.01 4.11
CA ILE A 132 -3.04 -6.43 5.51
C ILE A 132 -4.29 -5.81 6.13
N VAL A 133 -5.08 -6.60 6.86
CA VAL A 133 -6.23 -6.11 7.64
C VAL A 133 -6.07 -6.57 9.09
N ILE A 134 -5.98 -5.62 10.01
CA ILE A 134 -5.92 -5.90 11.44
C ILE A 134 -7.35 -6.01 11.95
N THR A 135 -7.68 -7.14 12.58
CA THR A 135 -9.05 -7.41 13.05
C THR A 135 -9.10 -7.71 14.55
N PRO A 136 -10.09 -7.18 15.30
CA PRO A 136 -10.25 -7.48 16.72
C PRO A 136 -10.63 -8.93 17.03
N THR A 137 -11.41 -9.60 16.18
CA THR A 137 -11.95 -10.91 16.53
C THR A 137 -11.78 -11.91 15.40
N LYS A 138 -11.63 -13.19 15.77
CA LYS A 138 -11.59 -14.30 14.81
C LYS A 138 -12.89 -14.40 14.00
N GLY A 139 -14.03 -14.11 14.62
CA GLY A 139 -15.33 -14.10 13.94
C GLY A 139 -15.38 -13.07 12.83
N LEU A 140 -14.92 -11.84 13.09
CA LEU A 140 -14.84 -10.79 12.07
C LEU A 140 -13.83 -11.16 10.97
N ALA A 141 -12.68 -11.71 11.34
CA ALA A 141 -11.70 -12.16 10.36
C ALA A 141 -12.29 -13.24 9.43
N ALA A 142 -13.01 -14.22 10.00
CA ALA A 142 -13.66 -15.28 9.23
C ALA A 142 -14.75 -14.73 8.31
N SER A 143 -15.56 -13.76 8.75
CA SER A 143 -16.58 -13.15 7.89
C SER A 143 -15.96 -12.38 6.72
N ILE A 144 -14.86 -11.65 6.94
CA ILE A 144 -14.15 -10.96 5.86
C ILE A 144 -13.53 -11.97 4.88
N VAL A 145 -12.95 -13.07 5.36
CA VAL A 145 -12.42 -14.13 4.47
C VAL A 145 -13.54 -14.73 3.61
N ALA A 146 -14.71 -14.97 4.19
CA ALA A 146 -15.88 -15.45 3.44
C ALA A 146 -16.34 -14.43 2.39
N GLU A 147 -16.43 -13.15 2.77
CA GLU A 147 -16.79 -12.07 1.84
C GLU A 147 -15.79 -11.96 0.67
N LEU A 148 -14.48 -11.99 0.95
CA LEU A 148 -13.44 -11.94 -0.09
C LEU A 148 -13.61 -13.03 -1.16
N ALA A 149 -14.02 -14.23 -0.75
CA ALA A 149 -14.25 -15.34 -1.68
C ALA A 149 -15.40 -15.05 -2.66
N GLU A 150 -16.41 -14.26 -2.27
CA GLU A 150 -17.50 -13.82 -3.15
C GLU A 150 -17.00 -12.88 -4.27
N PHE A 151 -15.84 -12.25 -4.08
CA PHE A 151 -15.16 -11.42 -5.08
C PHE A 151 -13.99 -12.15 -5.77
N GLY A 152 -13.88 -13.47 -5.58
CA GLY A 152 -12.81 -14.28 -6.17
C GLY A 152 -11.41 -13.98 -5.61
N LEU A 153 -11.33 -13.39 -4.42
CA LEU A 153 -10.07 -13.08 -3.73
C LEU A 153 -9.77 -14.14 -2.67
N SER A 154 -8.51 -14.55 -2.59
CA SER A 154 -8.03 -15.45 -1.54
C SER A 154 -7.66 -14.66 -0.30
N GLY A 155 -8.38 -14.92 0.80
CA GLY A 155 -8.08 -14.39 2.12
C GLY A 155 -7.54 -15.45 3.09
N ILE A 156 -6.80 -15.02 4.12
CA ILE A 156 -6.45 -15.88 5.27
C ILE A 156 -6.49 -15.10 6.58
N SER A 157 -6.96 -15.74 7.65
CA SER A 157 -6.83 -15.24 9.03
C SER A 157 -5.65 -15.91 9.71
N LEU A 158 -4.54 -15.19 9.90
CA LEU A 158 -3.37 -15.65 10.66
C LEU A 158 -3.58 -15.38 12.15
N CYS A 159 -4.41 -16.22 12.78
CA CYS A 159 -4.56 -16.26 14.23
C CYS A 159 -3.77 -17.42 14.83
N ARG A 160 -3.78 -17.52 16.17
CA ARG A 160 -3.06 -18.55 16.93
C ARG A 160 -3.30 -19.97 16.40
N GLU A 161 -4.55 -20.33 16.13
CA GLU A 161 -4.93 -21.67 15.65
C GLU A 161 -4.37 -21.94 14.26
N THR A 162 -4.58 -21.03 13.31
CA THR A 162 -4.10 -21.20 11.93
C THR A 162 -2.57 -21.25 11.88
N ILE A 163 -1.88 -20.46 12.70
CA ILE A 163 -0.42 -20.52 12.83
C ILE A 163 0.02 -21.84 13.46
N ALA A 164 -0.67 -22.33 14.49
CA ALA A 164 -0.39 -23.62 15.10
C ALA A 164 -0.57 -24.76 14.09
N ASP A 165 -1.62 -24.72 13.27
CA ASP A 165 -1.87 -25.70 12.22
C ASP A 165 -0.76 -25.71 11.15
N PHE A 166 -0.30 -24.54 10.70
CA PHE A 166 0.85 -24.46 9.80
C PHE A 166 2.11 -25.07 10.42
N ARG A 167 2.38 -24.78 11.70
CA ARG A 167 3.52 -25.34 12.42
C ARG A 167 3.42 -26.86 12.55
N LEU A 168 2.24 -27.39 12.86
CA LEU A 168 1.98 -28.84 12.94
C LEU A 168 2.17 -29.55 11.59
N GLN A 169 1.80 -28.88 10.48
CA GLN A 169 1.96 -29.40 9.13
C GLN A 169 3.37 -29.19 8.55
N GLY A 170 4.27 -28.53 9.28
CA GLY A 170 5.61 -28.19 8.80
C GLY A 170 5.61 -27.16 7.66
N VAL A 171 4.55 -26.36 7.53
CA VAL A 171 4.41 -25.32 6.51
C VAL A 171 5.01 -24.02 7.04
N ASP A 172 5.99 -23.49 6.30
CA ASP A 172 6.54 -22.15 6.55
C ASP A 172 5.59 -21.07 5.99
N TYR A 173 4.64 -20.65 6.82
CA TYR A 173 3.68 -19.61 6.44
C TYR A 173 4.33 -18.24 6.20
N VAL A 174 5.46 -17.94 6.87
CA VAL A 174 6.20 -16.68 6.66
C VAL A 174 6.70 -16.61 5.23
N LYS A 175 7.22 -17.71 4.70
CA LYS A 175 7.62 -17.80 3.28
C LYS A 175 6.43 -17.61 2.33
N LEU A 176 5.27 -18.19 2.64
CA LEU A 176 4.06 -18.02 1.83
C LEU A 176 3.59 -16.56 1.81
N VAL A 177 3.56 -15.91 2.98
CA VAL A 177 3.23 -14.48 3.09
C VAL A 177 4.22 -13.62 2.31
N CYS A 178 5.52 -13.85 2.49
CA CYS A 178 6.59 -13.10 1.84
C CYS A 178 6.59 -13.21 0.30
N ALA A 179 6.08 -14.33 -0.23
CA ALA A 179 5.95 -14.57 -1.65
C ALA A 179 4.75 -13.84 -2.28
N CYS A 180 3.72 -13.48 -1.50
CA CYS A 180 2.49 -12.80 -1.94
C CYS A 180 1.65 -13.57 -2.98
N GLN A 181 1.94 -14.85 -3.19
CA GLN A 181 1.32 -15.64 -4.27
C GLN A 181 0.07 -16.41 -3.83
N THR A 182 -0.11 -16.62 -2.52
CA THR A 182 -1.17 -17.47 -1.99
C THR A 182 -2.44 -16.69 -1.62
N TRP A 183 -2.28 -15.50 -1.05
CA TRP A 183 -3.38 -14.70 -0.51
C TRP A 183 -3.24 -13.24 -0.93
N GLN A 184 -4.33 -12.63 -1.36
CA GLN A 184 -4.39 -11.20 -1.65
C GLN A 184 -4.74 -10.37 -0.42
N VAL A 185 -5.41 -10.96 0.59
CA VAL A 185 -5.70 -10.26 1.84
C VAL A 185 -5.34 -11.15 3.03
N ILE A 186 -4.51 -10.62 3.93
CA ILE A 186 -4.07 -11.34 5.11
C ILE A 186 -4.60 -10.60 6.33
N LEU A 187 -5.42 -11.31 7.11
CA LEU A 187 -6.02 -10.82 8.33
C LEU A 187 -5.18 -11.25 9.52
N VAL A 188 -4.95 -10.33 10.44
CA VAL A 188 -4.05 -10.52 11.58
C VAL A 188 -4.71 -9.97 12.82
N ASP A 189 -4.68 -10.71 13.91
CA ASP A 189 -5.05 -10.13 15.20
C ASP A 189 -3.87 -9.32 15.79
N PRO A 190 -4.15 -8.25 16.57
CA PRO A 190 -3.11 -7.32 17.02
C PRO A 190 -1.96 -7.94 17.80
N GLU A 191 -2.18 -9.04 18.53
CA GLU A 191 -1.16 -9.71 19.34
C GLU A 191 -0.02 -10.23 18.46
N HIS A 192 -0.36 -10.84 17.33
CA HIS A 192 0.65 -11.45 16.45
C HIS A 192 1.50 -10.39 15.75
N LEU A 193 1.02 -9.16 15.55
CA LEU A 193 1.83 -8.08 14.94
C LEU A 193 3.13 -7.81 15.71
N THR A 194 3.18 -8.13 17.00
CA THR A 194 4.37 -7.92 17.83
C THR A 194 5.38 -9.08 17.76
N GLU A 195 5.03 -10.17 17.08
CA GLU A 195 5.89 -11.35 16.97
C GLU A 195 7.06 -11.16 15.99
N PRO A 196 8.20 -11.85 16.18
CA PRO A 196 9.37 -11.74 15.31
C PRO A 196 9.09 -12.04 13.83
N GLU A 197 8.21 -13.00 13.56
CA GLU A 197 7.82 -13.39 12.19
C GLU A 197 7.27 -12.20 11.40
N TRP A 198 6.51 -11.31 12.03
CA TRP A 198 5.95 -10.13 11.37
C TRP A 198 7.01 -9.06 11.09
N HIS A 199 8.02 -8.94 11.94
CA HIS A 199 9.18 -8.10 11.65
C HIS A 199 9.94 -8.61 10.42
N GLN A 200 10.11 -9.93 10.30
CA GLN A 200 10.74 -10.55 9.13
C GLN A 200 9.91 -10.33 7.85
N ILE A 201 8.59 -10.50 7.92
CA ILE A 201 7.67 -10.27 6.79
C ILE A 201 7.80 -8.83 6.28
N PHE A 202 7.76 -7.85 7.19
CA PHE A 202 7.83 -6.44 6.81
C PHE A 202 9.24 -5.95 6.44
N GLN A 203 10.29 -6.73 6.71
CA GLN A 203 11.63 -6.47 6.17
C GLN A 203 11.85 -7.15 4.80
N HIS A 204 10.92 -8.02 4.37
CA HIS A 204 11.04 -8.74 3.12
C HIS A 204 10.70 -7.86 1.92
N LYS A 205 11.68 -7.66 1.02
CA LYS A 205 11.56 -6.73 -0.12
C LYS A 205 10.39 -7.07 -1.06
N THR A 206 10.16 -8.35 -1.34
CA THR A 206 9.05 -8.78 -2.22
C THR A 206 7.70 -8.45 -1.60
N PHE A 207 7.58 -8.63 -0.27
CA PHE A 207 6.34 -8.35 0.44
C PHE A 207 6.03 -6.86 0.42
N ILE A 208 6.98 -6.02 0.87
CA ILE A 208 6.82 -4.57 0.91
C ILE A 208 6.57 -3.97 -0.48
N ARG A 209 7.23 -4.49 -1.53
CA ARG A 209 6.99 -4.04 -2.91
C ARG A 209 5.54 -4.26 -3.34
N ASN A 210 4.92 -5.34 -2.87
CA ASN A 210 3.59 -5.79 -3.28
C ASN A 210 2.45 -5.37 -2.33
N LEU A 211 2.79 -4.85 -1.14
CA LEU A 211 1.82 -4.34 -0.18
C LEU A 211 1.07 -3.13 -0.77
N VAL A 212 -0.27 -3.20 -0.74
CA VAL A 212 -1.18 -2.19 -1.30
C VAL A 212 -1.67 -1.24 -0.22
N TYR A 213 -2.07 -1.75 0.94
CA TYR A 213 -2.54 -0.97 2.08
C TYR A 213 -2.29 -1.72 3.40
N PHE A 214 -2.32 -0.98 4.50
CA PHE A 214 -2.39 -1.52 5.86
C PHE A 214 -3.69 -1.03 6.52
N CYS A 215 -4.65 -1.92 6.69
CA CYS A 215 -5.99 -1.62 7.16
C CYS A 215 -6.15 -2.01 8.64
N ILE A 216 -6.87 -1.20 9.42
CA ILE A 216 -7.29 -1.50 10.78
C ILE A 216 -8.81 -1.49 10.80
N GLU A 217 -9.41 -2.67 10.94
CA GLU A 217 -10.85 -2.81 11.18
C GLU A 217 -11.17 -2.55 12.65
N GLU A 218 -12.33 -1.93 12.87
CA GLU A 218 -12.74 -1.39 14.18
C GLU A 218 -11.65 -0.53 14.84
N VAL A 219 -11.10 0.42 14.09
CA VAL A 219 -9.98 1.27 14.51
C VAL A 219 -10.27 2.08 15.78
N HIS A 220 -11.55 2.28 16.13
CA HIS A 220 -11.95 2.92 17.39
C HIS A 220 -11.47 2.16 18.63
N LEU A 221 -11.18 0.86 18.50
CA LEU A 221 -10.65 0.01 19.56
C LEU A 221 -9.22 0.38 19.99
N ILE A 222 -8.48 1.14 19.17
CA ILE A 222 -7.21 1.73 19.58
C ILE A 222 -7.39 2.61 20.82
N HIS A 223 -8.42 3.45 20.84
CA HIS A 223 -8.73 4.30 21.98
C HIS A 223 -9.40 3.53 23.12
N THR A 224 -10.44 2.75 22.82
CA THR A 224 -11.27 2.13 23.87
C THR A 224 -10.62 0.91 24.51
N TRP A 225 -9.81 0.13 23.78
CA TRP A 225 -9.17 -1.08 24.30
C TRP A 225 -7.67 -0.94 24.51
N GLY A 226 -6.98 -0.13 23.69
CA GLY A 226 -5.52 -0.04 23.69
C GLY A 226 -4.91 0.42 25.02
N VAL A 227 -5.66 1.16 25.85
CA VAL A 227 -5.17 1.67 27.13
C VAL A 227 -5.33 0.65 28.25
N ASP A 228 -6.52 0.04 28.39
CA ASP A 228 -6.89 -0.68 29.63
C ASP A 228 -7.42 -2.12 29.44
N PHE A 229 -7.63 -2.59 28.21
CA PHE A 229 -8.23 -3.91 27.97
C PHE A 229 -7.34 -4.83 27.12
N ARG A 230 -6.92 -4.35 25.95
CA ARG A 230 -6.12 -5.13 24.99
C ARG A 230 -4.97 -4.28 24.47
N ILE A 231 -3.93 -4.20 25.28
CA ILE A 231 -2.71 -3.42 25.05
C ILE A 231 -2.12 -3.61 23.65
N ALA A 232 -2.28 -4.78 23.02
CA ALA A 232 -1.84 -5.04 21.65
C ALA A 232 -2.35 -3.98 20.64
N PHE A 233 -3.55 -3.42 20.84
CA PHE A 233 -4.08 -2.34 20.01
C PHE A 233 -3.23 -1.06 20.08
N SER A 234 -2.59 -0.76 21.21
CA SER A 234 -1.73 0.43 21.36
C SER A 234 -0.44 0.35 20.53
N PHE A 235 -0.02 -0.86 20.14
CA PHE A 235 1.21 -1.08 19.37
C PHE A 235 1.01 -1.02 17.86
N ILE A 236 -0.23 -1.08 17.37
CA ILE A 236 -0.53 -1.12 15.92
C ILE A 236 0.09 0.06 15.19
N GLY A 237 -0.15 1.29 15.68
CA GLY A 237 0.36 2.50 15.03
C GLY A 237 1.89 2.59 15.06
N ARG A 238 2.52 2.21 16.18
CA ARG A 238 3.99 2.15 16.28
C ARG A 238 4.58 1.14 15.31
N PHE A 239 3.98 -0.06 15.22
CA PHE A 239 4.41 -1.10 14.29
C PHE A 239 4.30 -0.59 12.84
N ALA A 240 3.13 -0.06 12.46
CA ALA A 240 2.86 0.47 11.13
C ALA A 240 3.88 1.55 10.75
N ARG A 241 4.12 2.56 11.59
CA ARG A 241 5.06 3.65 11.29
C ARG A 241 6.52 3.24 11.29
N SER A 242 6.88 2.15 11.94
CA SER A 242 8.26 1.64 11.94
C SER A 242 8.59 0.81 10.69
N HIS A 243 7.58 0.27 10.02
CA HIS A 243 7.77 -0.76 8.98
C HIS A 243 7.15 -0.41 7.63
N LEU A 244 6.10 0.41 7.59
CA LEU A 244 5.45 0.80 6.34
C LEU A 244 6.26 1.89 5.63
N PRO A 245 6.53 1.74 4.32
CA PRO A 245 7.00 2.86 3.53
C PRO A 245 5.88 3.89 3.38
N GLU A 246 6.24 5.16 3.18
CA GLU A 246 5.27 6.26 2.94
C GLU A 246 4.32 6.01 1.76
N THR A 247 4.70 5.10 0.85
CA THR A 247 3.88 4.74 -0.31
C THR A 247 2.77 3.74 -0.02
N VAL A 248 2.68 3.19 1.20
CA VAL A 248 1.62 2.28 1.61
C VAL A 248 0.69 3.01 2.58
N PRO A 249 -0.56 3.31 2.19
CA PRO A 249 -1.49 4.03 3.04
C PRO A 249 -1.94 3.19 4.24
N ILE A 250 -2.19 3.88 5.34
CA ILE A 250 -2.94 3.38 6.49
C ILE A 250 -4.42 3.69 6.29
N LEU A 251 -5.25 2.65 6.37
CA LEU A 251 -6.70 2.72 6.29
C LEU A 251 -7.31 2.34 7.65
N GLY A 252 -7.91 3.28 8.36
CA GLY A 252 -8.69 3.02 9.56
C GLY A 252 -10.17 2.93 9.24
N LEU A 253 -10.82 1.82 9.59
CA LEU A 253 -12.25 1.60 9.35
C LEU A 253 -12.98 1.48 10.69
N SER A 254 -14.11 2.17 10.84
CA SER A 254 -14.98 2.01 12.01
C SER A 254 -16.44 2.25 11.67
N ALA A 255 -17.34 1.57 12.40
CA ALA A 255 -18.74 1.96 12.45
C ALA A 255 -19.00 3.16 13.37
N THR A 256 -18.22 3.25 14.44
CA THR A 256 -18.43 4.19 15.53
C THR A 256 -17.11 4.85 15.90
N CYS A 257 -17.07 6.17 15.93
CA CYS A 257 -15.92 6.91 16.46
C CYS A 257 -16.38 8.32 16.84
N PRO A 258 -16.63 8.60 18.14
CA PRO A 258 -17.06 9.92 18.55
C PRO A 258 -16.04 11.01 18.15
N PRO A 259 -16.50 12.18 17.68
CA PRO A 259 -15.63 13.33 17.44
C PRO A 259 -14.88 13.74 18.71
N GLY A 260 -13.78 14.48 18.52
CA GLY A 260 -12.99 15.02 19.62
C GLY A 260 -11.94 14.02 20.12
N ARG A 261 -11.89 13.80 21.44
CA ARG A 261 -10.76 13.10 22.09
C ARG A 261 -10.52 11.69 21.52
N SER A 262 -11.55 10.88 21.34
CA SER A 262 -11.42 9.52 20.81
C SER A 262 -10.75 9.52 19.43
N THR A 263 -11.26 10.33 18.51
CA THR A 263 -10.69 10.48 17.16
C THR A 263 -9.25 11.01 17.20
N ASN A 264 -8.97 12.00 18.06
CA ASN A 264 -7.63 12.57 18.22
C ASN A 264 -6.60 11.54 18.74
N ASP A 265 -7.02 10.70 19.71
CA ASP A 265 -6.15 9.66 20.28
C ASP A 265 -5.83 8.58 19.23
N ILE A 266 -6.82 8.19 18.41
CA ILE A 266 -6.62 7.27 17.29
C ILE A 266 -5.64 7.86 16.27
N CYS A 267 -5.86 9.11 15.83
CA CYS A 267 -4.98 9.79 14.89
C CYS A 267 -3.55 9.89 15.44
N THR A 268 -3.41 10.23 16.72
CA THR A 268 -2.10 10.32 17.38
C THR A 268 -1.41 8.96 17.42
N SER A 269 -2.13 7.90 17.82
CA SER A 269 -1.59 6.54 17.90
C SER A 269 -1.11 6.04 16.54
N LEU A 270 -1.90 6.28 15.49
CA LEU A 270 -1.57 5.91 14.11
C LEU A 270 -0.58 6.88 13.43
N GLY A 271 -0.16 7.95 14.09
CA GLY A 271 0.72 8.97 13.53
C GLY A 271 0.12 9.73 12.34
N LEU A 272 -1.22 9.83 12.27
CA LEU A 272 -1.96 10.58 11.26
C LEU A 272 -1.83 12.07 11.53
N ARG A 273 -1.11 12.79 10.65
CA ARG A 273 -0.83 14.22 10.82
C ARG A 273 -1.93 15.07 10.20
N PRO A 274 -2.44 16.11 10.88
CA PRO A 274 -3.39 17.04 10.29
C PRO A 274 -2.94 17.54 8.91
N GLY A 275 -3.83 17.44 7.92
CA GLY A 275 -3.55 17.82 6.53
C GLY A 275 -2.85 16.75 5.67
N ALA A 276 -2.44 15.62 6.26
CA ALA A 276 -1.79 14.51 5.56
C ALA A 276 -2.64 13.23 5.47
N PHE A 277 -3.87 13.25 6.01
CA PHE A 277 -4.84 12.15 5.92
C PHE A 277 -6.25 12.72 5.69
N THR A 278 -7.17 11.85 5.26
CA THR A 278 -8.59 12.19 5.10
C THR A 278 -9.42 11.56 6.21
N LEU A 279 -10.17 12.37 6.96
CA LEU A 279 -11.18 11.91 7.90
C LEU A 279 -12.56 11.94 7.23
N VAL A 280 -13.30 10.84 7.31
CA VAL A 280 -14.62 10.69 6.67
C VAL A 280 -15.67 10.30 7.71
N GLY A 281 -16.83 10.95 7.65
CA GLY A 281 -18.04 10.57 8.39
C GLY A 281 -18.04 10.91 9.88
N VAL A 282 -17.17 11.82 10.31
CA VAL A 282 -17.28 12.48 11.61
C VAL A 282 -17.86 13.89 11.38
N PRO A 283 -19.07 14.20 11.89
CA PRO A 283 -19.67 15.53 11.77
C PRO A 283 -18.95 16.58 12.62
#